data_AF-A0ABD0SXU1-F1
#
_entry.id   AF-A0ABD0SXU1-F1
#
_cell.length_a   1.000
_cell.length_b   1.000
_cell.length_c   1.000
_cell.angle_alpha   90.00
_cell.angle_beta   90.00
_cell.angle_gamma   90.00
#
_symmetry.space_group_name_H-M   'P 1'
#
loop_
_entity.id
_entity.type
_entity.pdbx_description
1 polymer ?
#
loop_
_entity_poly.entity_id
_entity_poly.type
_entity_poly.pdbx_seq_one_letter_code
_entity_poly.pdbx_strand_id
1 'polypeptide(L)' 'MTRYELLTTEVTEAVLQHLRDSFFADEPLNKAVSLCERGQPHAALEQLCIATIADGLSLGAFDGEKRMISKIAL' A
#
# COMPACT_ATOMS: atom_id res chain seq x y z
N MET A 1 13.83 -14.83 4.32
CA MET A 1 12.67 -15.49 4.96
C MET A 1 11.61 -14.42 5.15
N THR A 2 10.48 -14.54 4.45
CA THR A 2 9.41 -13.54 4.49
C THR A 2 8.71 -13.57 5.83
N ARG A 3 8.52 -12.41 6.46
CA ARG A 3 7.74 -12.25 7.69
C ARG A 3 6.44 -11.53 7.36
N TYR A 4 5.36 -11.95 8.01
CA TYR A 4 4.06 -11.31 7.90
C TYR A 4 3.75 -10.61 9.21
N GLU A 5 3.45 -9.33 9.14
CA GLU A 5 3.19 -8.49 10.32
C GLU A 5 1.93 -7.66 10.05
N LEU A 6 1.14 -7.42 11.09
CA LEU A 6 0.01 -6.49 11.01
C LEU A 6 0.56 -5.08 10.78
N LEU A 7 -0.06 -4.36 9.84
CA LEU A 7 0.30 -2.98 9.57
C LEU A 7 -0.24 -2.09 10.68
N THR A 8 0.60 -1.16 11.12
CA THR A 8 0.24 -0.12 12.07
C THR A 8 0.29 1.24 11.39
N THR A 9 -0.24 2.26 12.07
CA THR A 9 -0.19 3.65 11.59
C THR A 9 1.24 4.16 11.39
N GLU A 10 2.23 3.57 12.08
CA GLU A 10 3.65 3.95 11.98
C GLU A 10 4.27 3.64 10.59
N VAL A 11 3.78 2.60 9.93
CA VAL A 11 4.28 2.18 8.60
C VAL A 11 3.41 2.67 7.45
N THR A 12 2.37 3.46 7.74
CA THR A 12 1.37 3.88 6.75
C THR A 12 1.99 4.64 5.58
N GLU A 13 2.92 5.56 5.81
CA GLU A 13 3.54 6.30 4.69
C GLU A 13 4.37 5.39 3.77
N ALA A 14 5.11 4.42 4.35
CA ALA A 14 5.88 3.45 3.56
C ALA A 14 4.96 2.53 2.74
N VAL A 15 3.81 2.16 3.31
CA VAL A 15 2.75 1.40 2.62
C VAL A 15 2.15 2.22 1.49
N LEU A 16 1.77 3.47 1.73
CA LEU A 16 1.21 4.36 0.71
C LEU A 16 2.19 4.58 -0.44
N GLN A 17 3.47 4.82 -0.13
CA GLN A 17 4.49 4.97 -1.15
C GLN A 17 4.64 3.70 -2.00
N HIS A 18 4.65 2.52 -1.36
CA HIS A 18 4.65 1.25 -2.08
C HIS A 18 3.43 1.13 -3.02
N LEU A 19 2.23 1.49 -2.56
CA LEU A 19 1.00 1.42 -3.36
C LEU A 19 1.00 2.40 -4.53
N ARG A 20 1.54 3.62 -4.36
CA ARG A 20 1.72 4.61 -5.44
C ARG A 20 2.62 4.06 -6.54
N ASP A 21 3.67 3.33 -6.17
CA ASP A 21 4.69 2.84 -7.12
C ASP A 21 4.31 1.51 -7.80
N SER A 22 3.50 0.68 -7.13
CA SER A 22 3.25 -0.71 -7.54
C SER A 22 1.79 -1.10 -7.80
N PHE A 23 0.80 -0.37 -7.26
CA PHE A 23 -0.61 -0.80 -7.31
C PHE A 23 -1.54 0.23 -7.94
N PHE A 24 -1.55 1.49 -7.49
CA PHE A 24 -2.59 2.45 -7.86
C PHE A 24 -2.75 2.64 -9.37
N ALA A 25 -1.65 2.77 -10.11
CA ALA A 25 -1.67 2.98 -11.56
C ALA A 25 -1.86 1.69 -12.38
N ASP A 26 -1.60 0.52 -11.79
CA ASP A 26 -1.65 -0.78 -12.47
C ASP A 26 -2.95 -1.55 -12.20
N GLU A 27 -3.73 -1.14 -11.19
CA GLU A 27 -5.03 -1.72 -10.89
C GLU A 27 -5.98 -1.56 -12.10
N PRO A 28 -6.65 -2.64 -12.56
CA PRO A 28 -7.42 -2.63 -13.81
C PRO A 28 -8.47 -1.52 -13.92
N LEU A 29 -9.21 -1.21 -12.85
CA LEU A 29 -10.24 -0.17 -12.86
C LEU A 29 -9.60 1.22 -12.89
N ASN A 30 -8.57 1.46 -12.08
CA ASN A 30 -7.84 2.72 -12.05
C ASN A 30 -7.19 3.01 -13.41
N LYS A 31 -6.60 1.99 -14.03
CA LYS A 31 -5.97 2.09 -15.35
C LYS A 31 -6.99 2.32 -16.46
N ALA A 32 -8.17 1.70 -16.38
CA ALA A 32 -9.22 1.86 -17.39
C ALA A 32 -9.76 3.29 -17.46
N VAL A 33 -9.71 4.03 -16.36
CA VAL A 33 -10.20 5.43 -16.28
C VAL A 33 -9.08 6.47 -16.17
N SER A 34 -7.82 6.05 -16.29
CA SER A 34 -6.64 6.90 -16.07
C SER A 34 -6.70 7.66 -14.73
N LEU A 35 -7.09 6.98 -13.65
CA LEU A 35 -7.37 7.60 -12.35
C LEU A 35 -6.14 8.26 -11.72
N CYS A 36 -4.96 7.66 -11.91
CA CYS A 36 -3.69 8.18 -11.40
C CYS A 36 -2.50 7.68 -12.23
N GLU A 37 -1.38 8.41 -12.15
CA GLU A 37 -0.11 8.00 -12.74
C GLU A 37 0.78 7.30 -11.70
N ARG A 38 1.68 6.44 -12.16
CA ARG A 38 2.60 5.71 -11.28
C ARG A 38 3.46 6.69 -10.46
N GLY A 39 3.50 6.48 -9.15
CA GLY A 39 4.21 7.33 -8.21
C GLY A 39 3.48 8.64 -7.84
N GLN A 40 2.37 8.98 -8.51
CA GLN A 40 1.58 10.15 -8.12
C GLN A 40 0.64 9.82 -6.94
N PRO A 41 0.49 10.75 -5.99
CA PRO A 41 -0.47 10.60 -4.91
C PRO A 41 -1.91 10.76 -5.42
N HIS A 42 -2.85 10.05 -4.80
CA HIS A 42 -4.29 10.19 -5.09
C HIS A 42 -5.09 10.23 -3.80
N ALA A 43 -5.58 11.42 -3.43
CA ALA A 43 -6.12 11.71 -2.10
C ALA A 43 -7.21 10.72 -1.63
N ALA A 44 -8.17 10.37 -2.49
CA ALA A 44 -9.25 9.46 -2.10
C ALA A 44 -8.77 8.01 -1.92
N LEU A 45 -7.77 7.57 -2.69
CA LEU A 45 -7.22 6.21 -2.56
C LEU A 45 -6.36 6.12 -1.30
N GLU A 46 -5.57 7.16 -1.03
CA GLU A 46 -4.74 7.22 0.17
C GLU A 46 -5.58 7.31 1.44
N GLN A 47 -6.61 8.16 1.45
CA GLN A 47 -7.53 8.24 2.59
C GLN A 47 -8.24 6.91 2.86
N LEU A 48 -8.66 6.19 1.81
CA LEU A 48 -9.23 4.86 1.95
C LEU A 48 -8.21 3.89 2.56
N CYS A 49 -6.99 3.86 2.03
CA CYS A 49 -5.92 2.99 2.54
C CYS A 49 -5.58 3.30 4.01
N ILE A 50 -5.47 4.58 4.37
CA ILE A 50 -5.21 5.02 5.76
C ILE A 50 -6.32 4.54 6.68
N ALA A 51 -7.59 4.71 6.27
CA ALA A 51 -8.73 4.26 7.06
C ALA A 51 -8.73 2.74 7.24
N THR A 52 -8.45 1.97 6.17
CA THR A 52 -8.37 0.51 6.23
C THR A 52 -7.22 0.01 7.12
N ILE A 53 -6.04 0.64 7.06
CA ILE A 53 -4.93 0.30 7.95
C ILE A 53 -5.29 0.59 9.42
N ALA A 54 -6.04 1.67 9.67
CA ALA A 54 -6.48 2.02 11.01
C ALA A 54 -7.45 0.99 11.64
N ASP A 55 -8.14 0.17 10.84
CA ASP A 55 -8.95 -0.94 11.34
C ASP A 55 -8.11 -2.07 11.97
N GLY A 56 -6.79 -2.07 11.76
CA GLY A 56 -5.84 -2.97 12.42
C GLY A 56 -5.85 -4.41 11.90
N LEU A 57 -6.43 -4.63 10.71
CA LEU A 57 -6.55 -5.96 10.09
C LEU A 57 -5.63 -6.14 8.87
N SER A 58 -5.02 -5.07 8.37
CA SER A 58 -4.16 -5.12 7.20
C SER A 58 -2.82 -5.84 7.48
N LEU A 59 -2.34 -6.61 6.51
CA LEU A 59 -1.13 -7.44 6.62
C LEU A 59 -0.07 -7.01 5.62
N GLY A 60 1.16 -6.84 6.09
CA GLY A 60 2.35 -6.61 5.28
C GLY A 60 3.25 -7.83 5.24
N ALA A 61 3.77 -8.17 4.05
CA ALA A 61 4.82 -9.15 3.88
C ALA A 61 6.18 -8.44 3.75
N PHE A 62 7.09 -8.68 4.68
CA PHE A 62 8.41 -8.06 4.74
C PHE A 62 9.50 -9.05 4.32
N ASP A 63 10.38 -8.61 3.43
CA ASP A 63 11.58 -9.40 3.11
C ASP A 63 12.67 -9.20 4.18
N GLY A 64 13.33 -10.30 4.55
CA GLY A 64 14.29 -10.35 5.65
C GLY A 64 15.51 -9.45 5.39
N GLU A 65 16.07 -8.91 6.48
CA GLU A 65 17.18 -7.94 6.55
C GLU A 65 16.87 -6.49 6.18
N LYS A 66 15.96 -6.21 5.22
CA LYS A 66 15.74 -4.83 4.73
C LYS A 66 14.47 -4.13 5.21
N ARG A 67 13.61 -4.78 6.01
CA ARG A 67 12.28 -4.25 6.41
C ARG A 67 11.49 -3.68 5.21
N MET A 68 11.76 -4.22 4.02
CA MET A 68 11.16 -3.75 2.77
C MET A 68 9.82 -4.45 2.58
N ILE A 69 8.79 -3.66 2.33
CA ILE A 69 7.44 -4.16 2.06
C ILE A 69 7.43 -4.80 0.67
N SER A 70 7.11 -6.09 0.61
CA SER A 70 7.08 -6.86 -0.63
C SER A 70 5.65 -7.03 -1.16
N LYS A 71 4.67 -7.19 -0.27
CA LYS A 71 3.24 -7.34 -0.57
C LYS A 71 2.40 -6.79 0.57
N ILE A 72 1.20 -6.34 0.24
CA ILE A 72 0.26 -5.73 1.19
C ILE A 72 -1.13 -6.30 0.93
N ALA A 73 -1.83 -6.66 2.00
CA ALA A 73 -3.26 -6.92 1.98
C ALA A 73 -3.92 -5.87 2.87
N LEU A 74 -4.67 -4.96 2.23
CA LEU A 74 -5.51 -3.97 2.89
C LEU A 74 -6.90 -4.55 3.12
#